data_AF-A0A812DEL5-F1
#
_entry.id   AF-A0A812DEL5-F1
#
_cell.length_a   1.000
_cell.length_b   1.000
_cell.length_c   1.000
_cell.angle_alpha   90.00
_cell.angle_beta   90.00
_cell.angle_gamma   90.00
#
_symmetry.space_group_name_H-M   'P 1'
#
loop_
_entity.id
_entity.type
_entity.pdbx_description
1 polymer ?
#
loop_
_entity_poly.entity_id
_entity_poly.type
_entity_poly.pdbx_seq_one_letter_code
_entity_poly.pdbx_strand_id
1 'polypeptide(L)'
;MLDQIAAFRWVKENIIHFGGDPDHITIDGHSAGGASVGLHLVSPLAKGLFHRVIQQSGSPLAHWAVKKYPDRSNLHYKLFLSSLRCLQNSTVEIKRCLKSIDPERLKRIILADLEWSSEVSPVFIPIVDGYYLPDIPEKLMRNHPVNAHQFMTGTTRDEGASAAGRLFGPLKHNHGSTEKILSLMNCFRGFLPSVGGIVGELI
;
A
#
# COMPACT_ATOMS: atom_id res chain seq x y z
N MET A 1 -4.89 -8.86 0.41
CA MET A 1 -4.64 -9.51 1.72
C MET A 1 -5.32 -10.88 1.82
N LEU A 2 -6.64 -10.97 1.60
CA LEU A 2 -7.35 -12.26 1.71
C LEU A 2 -6.86 -13.32 0.72
N ASP A 3 -6.43 -12.93 -0.48
CA ASP A 3 -5.84 -13.87 -1.44
C ASP A 3 -4.55 -14.51 -0.91
N GLN A 4 -3.71 -13.74 -0.20
CA GLN A 4 -2.50 -14.28 0.44
C GLN A 4 -2.87 -15.22 1.59
N ILE A 5 -3.91 -14.93 2.37
CA ILE A 5 -4.43 -15.87 3.39
C ILE A 5 -4.90 -17.18 2.73
N ALA A 6 -5.63 -17.10 1.62
CA ALA A 6 -6.07 -18.29 0.88
C ALA A 6 -4.87 -19.10 0.38
N ALA A 7 -3.84 -18.44 -0.16
CA ALA A 7 -2.61 -19.09 -0.57
C ALA A 7 -1.89 -19.76 0.61
N PHE A 8 -1.78 -19.10 1.77
CA PHE A 8 -1.13 -19.69 2.95
C PHE A 8 -1.89 -20.92 3.47
N ARG A 9 -3.23 -20.88 3.47
CA ARG A 9 -4.06 -22.06 3.81
C ARG A 9 -3.80 -23.20 2.85
N TRP A 10 -3.83 -22.91 1.56
CA TRP A 10 -3.55 -23.91 0.54
C TRP A 10 -2.17 -24.54 0.74
N VAL A 11 -1.13 -23.74 0.98
CA VAL A 11 0.22 -24.24 1.27
C VAL A 11 0.21 -25.09 2.54
N LYS A 12 -0.36 -24.60 3.65
CA LYS A 12 -0.44 -25.34 4.91
C LYS A 12 -1.13 -26.70 4.76
N GLU A 13 -2.17 -26.79 3.93
CA GLU A 13 -2.95 -28.00 3.70
C GLU A 13 -2.27 -28.96 2.71
N ASN A 14 -1.51 -28.46 1.73
CA ASN A 14 -1.10 -29.25 0.57
C ASN A 14 0.42 -29.45 0.46
N ILE A 15 1.25 -28.64 1.13
CA ILE A 15 2.71 -28.66 0.90
C ILE A 15 3.36 -30.00 1.26
N ILE A 16 2.72 -30.80 2.11
CA ILE A 16 3.15 -32.17 2.43
C ILE A 16 3.23 -33.07 1.19
N HIS A 17 2.36 -32.87 0.20
CA HIS A 17 2.36 -33.62 -1.06
C HIS A 17 3.52 -33.22 -2.00
N PHE A 18 4.20 -32.12 -1.69
CA PHE A 18 5.37 -31.61 -2.41
C PHE A 18 6.67 -31.84 -1.63
N GLY A 19 6.61 -32.60 -0.51
CA GLY A 19 7.77 -32.87 0.34
C GLY A 19 8.15 -31.72 1.29
N GLY A 20 7.32 -30.68 1.40
CA GLY A 20 7.51 -29.63 2.40
C GLY A 20 6.83 -29.95 3.72
N ASP A 21 7.31 -29.32 4.78
CA ASP A 21 6.76 -29.48 6.13
C ASP A 21 5.76 -28.36 6.44
N PRO A 22 4.45 -28.68 6.60
CA PRO A 22 3.44 -27.68 6.91
C PRO A 22 3.67 -26.99 8.26
N ASP A 23 4.41 -27.61 9.19
CA ASP A 23 4.73 -27.08 10.53
C ASP A 23 6.04 -26.26 10.55
N HIS A 24 6.68 -26.06 9.39
CA HIS A 24 7.91 -25.27 9.25
C HIS A 24 7.82 -24.17 8.17
N ILE A 25 6.62 -23.71 7.84
CA ILE A 25 6.39 -22.65 6.84
C ILE A 25 7.01 -21.30 7.28
N THR A 26 7.77 -20.69 6.37
CA THR A 26 8.30 -19.32 6.47
C THR A 26 7.69 -18.48 5.34
N ILE A 27 7.13 -17.31 5.66
CA ILE A 27 6.73 -16.33 4.63
C ILE A 27 7.78 -15.23 4.52
N ASP A 28 8.08 -14.82 3.29
CA ASP A 28 8.92 -13.65 3.04
C ASP A 28 8.18 -12.58 2.24
N GLY A 29 8.75 -11.38 2.24
CA GLY A 29 8.30 -10.34 1.35
C GLY A 29 9.18 -9.10 1.37
N HIS A 30 9.28 -8.48 0.20
CA HIS A 30 10.00 -7.22 -0.02
C HIS A 30 9.04 -6.05 -0.29
N SER A 31 9.34 -4.85 0.23
CA SER A 31 8.55 -3.63 0.01
C SER A 31 7.08 -3.83 0.43
N ALA A 32 6.12 -3.70 -0.48
CA ALA A 32 4.71 -4.01 -0.21
C ALA A 32 4.49 -5.46 0.28
N GLY A 33 5.33 -6.40 -0.16
CA GLY A 33 5.38 -7.75 0.39
C GLY A 33 5.86 -7.78 1.84
N GLY A 34 6.89 -7.00 2.19
CA GLY A 34 7.37 -6.90 3.58
C GLY A 34 6.32 -6.27 4.50
N ALA A 35 5.64 -5.22 4.03
CA ALA A 35 4.47 -4.69 4.72
C ALA A 35 3.37 -5.75 4.88
N SER A 36 3.09 -6.53 3.83
CA SER A 36 2.09 -7.61 3.87
C SER A 36 2.45 -8.68 4.90
N VAL A 37 3.72 -9.12 4.97
CA VAL A 37 4.22 -10.06 5.97
C VAL A 37 3.93 -9.53 7.38
N GLY A 38 4.27 -8.27 7.65
CA GLY A 38 4.01 -7.69 8.96
C GLY A 38 2.52 -7.49 9.28
N LEU A 39 1.65 -7.31 8.27
CA LEU A 39 0.20 -7.28 8.48
C LEU A 39 -0.35 -8.67 8.82
N HIS A 40 0.18 -9.72 8.18
CA HIS A 40 -0.18 -11.10 8.53
C HIS A 40 0.31 -11.52 9.90
N LEU A 41 1.40 -10.93 10.42
CA LEU A 41 1.82 -11.16 11.81
C LEU A 41 0.76 -10.76 12.83
N VAL A 42 -0.03 -9.74 12.54
CA VAL A 42 -1.01 -9.17 13.48
C VAL A 42 -2.46 -9.51 13.15
N SER A 43 -2.72 -10.05 11.96
CA SER A 43 -4.06 -10.44 11.55
C SER A 43 -4.51 -11.74 12.23
N PRO A 44 -5.67 -11.78 12.93
CA PRO A 44 -6.15 -13.02 13.51
C PRO A 44 -6.43 -14.12 12.46
N LEU A 45 -6.71 -13.73 11.20
CA LEU A 45 -7.01 -14.67 10.13
C LEU A 45 -5.78 -15.47 9.65
N ALA A 46 -4.57 -15.01 9.98
CA ALA A 46 -3.30 -15.62 9.64
C ALA A 46 -2.77 -16.58 10.71
N LYS A 47 -3.44 -16.68 11.86
CA LYS A 47 -2.99 -17.48 13.01
C LYS A 47 -2.80 -18.94 12.62
N GLY A 48 -1.61 -19.47 12.89
CA GLY A 48 -1.25 -20.88 12.65
C GLY A 48 -0.97 -21.24 11.18
N LEU A 49 -0.94 -20.26 10.27
CA LEU A 49 -0.68 -20.53 8.84
C LEU A 49 0.82 -20.54 8.49
N PHE A 50 1.66 -19.94 9.32
CA PHE A 50 3.13 -19.91 9.17
C PHE A 50 3.80 -19.81 10.54
N HIS A 51 5.11 -20.02 10.59
CA HIS A 51 5.88 -20.13 11.84
C HIS A 51 6.95 -19.04 11.96
N ARG A 52 7.50 -18.63 10.81
CA ARG A 52 8.62 -17.69 10.70
C ARG A 52 8.33 -16.67 9.62
N VAL A 53 8.98 -15.53 9.73
CA VAL A 53 8.84 -14.47 8.73
C VAL A 53 10.17 -13.80 8.39
N ILE A 54 10.27 -13.34 7.15
CA ILE A 54 11.35 -12.48 6.67
C ILE A 54 10.72 -11.21 6.08
N GLN A 55 10.99 -10.06 6.68
CA GLN A 55 10.44 -8.77 6.29
C GLN A 55 11.53 -7.87 5.69
N GLN A 56 11.48 -7.60 4.39
CA GLN A 56 12.54 -6.86 3.70
C GLN A 56 12.02 -5.51 3.21
N SER A 57 12.67 -4.41 3.61
CA SER A 57 12.43 -3.06 3.05
C SER A 57 10.96 -2.62 3.05
N GLY A 58 10.19 -3.09 4.02
CA GLY A 58 8.76 -2.87 4.13
C GLY A 58 8.30 -3.12 5.55
N SER A 59 7.29 -2.40 6.01
CA SER A 59 6.79 -2.53 7.38
C SER A 59 5.28 -2.23 7.40
N PRO A 60 4.49 -2.94 8.23
CA PRO A 60 3.08 -2.63 8.42
C PRO A 60 2.87 -1.28 9.10
N LEU A 61 3.93 -0.70 9.68
CA LEU A 61 3.94 0.65 10.27
C LEU A 61 4.31 1.75 9.26
N ALA A 62 4.67 1.38 8.02
CA ALA A 62 5.03 2.37 7.02
C ALA A 62 3.80 3.23 6.66
N HIS A 63 4.03 4.53 6.45
CA HIS A 63 2.97 5.51 6.18
C HIS A 63 2.14 5.22 4.89
N TRP A 64 2.65 4.34 4.03
CA TRP A 64 2.03 3.90 2.78
C TRP A 64 1.42 2.49 2.88
N ALA A 65 1.61 1.76 3.98
CA ALA A 65 1.24 0.35 4.09
C ALA A 65 -0.25 0.13 4.41
N VAL A 66 -0.87 1.01 5.21
CA VAL A 66 -2.27 0.87 5.65
C VAL A 66 -2.97 2.21 5.68
N LYS A 67 -4.19 2.25 5.14
CA LYS A 67 -5.13 3.36 5.38
C LYS A 67 -5.84 3.15 6.72
N LYS A 68 -5.34 3.84 7.75
CA LYS A 68 -5.82 3.73 9.15
C LYS A 68 -7.27 4.18 9.32
N TYR A 69 -7.65 5.25 8.61
CA TYR A 69 -8.97 5.85 8.70
C TYR A 69 -9.59 5.89 7.29
N PRO A 70 -10.48 4.95 6.94
CA PRO A 70 -11.14 4.95 5.66
C PRO A 70 -12.14 6.11 5.59
N ASP A 71 -11.68 7.27 5.11
CA ASP A 71 -12.56 8.40 4.86
C ASP A 71 -13.47 8.10 3.65
N ARG A 72 -14.77 7.93 3.93
CA ARG A 72 -15.82 7.71 2.92
C ARG A 72 -16.14 8.99 2.11
N SER A 73 -15.71 10.14 2.60
CA SER A 73 -15.87 11.45 1.94
C SER A 73 -14.68 11.82 1.05
N ASN A 74 -13.73 10.91 0.89
CA ASN A 74 -12.50 11.13 0.15
C ASN A 74 -12.77 11.67 -1.27
N LEU A 75 -12.36 12.91 -1.51
CA LEU A 75 -12.50 13.62 -2.77
C LEU A 75 -11.94 12.81 -3.95
N HIS A 76 -10.77 12.18 -3.78
CA HIS A 76 -10.14 11.34 -4.81
C HIS A 76 -10.98 10.12 -5.15
N TYR A 77 -11.63 9.49 -4.17
CA TYR A 77 -12.56 8.39 -4.45
C TYR A 77 -13.76 8.87 -5.29
N LYS A 78 -14.31 10.05 -4.98
CA LYS A 78 -15.40 10.64 -5.79
C LYS A 78 -14.94 11.02 -7.20
N LEU A 79 -13.76 11.63 -7.34
CA LEU A 79 -13.16 11.99 -8.63
C LEU A 79 -12.91 10.74 -9.50
N PHE A 80 -12.35 9.70 -8.91
CA PHE A 80 -12.15 8.40 -9.56
C PHE A 80 -13.46 7.77 -10.03
N LEU A 81 -14.50 7.76 -9.18
CA LEU A 81 -15.80 7.25 -9.58
C LEU A 81 -16.43 8.11 -10.70
N SER A 82 -16.28 9.43 -10.64
CA SER A 82 -16.78 10.34 -11.68
C SER A 82 -16.08 10.14 -13.03
N SER A 83 -14.75 9.94 -13.04
CA SER A 83 -13.99 9.69 -14.29
C SER A 83 -14.42 8.39 -14.98
N LEU A 84 -14.87 7.41 -14.19
CA LEU A 84 -15.44 6.15 -14.65
C LEU A 84 -16.94 6.23 -14.96
N ARG A 85 -17.60 7.36 -14.69
CA ARG A 85 -19.07 7.54 -14.74
C ARG A 85 -19.81 6.55 -13.83
N CYS A 86 -19.19 6.20 -12.70
CA CYS A 86 -19.71 5.28 -11.68
C CYS A 86 -20.01 5.95 -10.34
N LEU A 87 -19.97 7.28 -10.26
CA LEU A 87 -20.41 7.99 -9.05
C LEU A 87 -21.92 7.82 -8.89
N GLN A 88 -22.33 7.16 -7.80
CA GLN A 88 -23.72 6.84 -7.48
C GLN A 88 -23.97 7.05 -5.98
N ASN A 89 -25.23 7.08 -5.57
CA ASN A 89 -25.62 7.32 -4.16
C ASN A 89 -25.52 6.07 -3.29
N SER A 90 -25.44 4.87 -3.87
CA SER A 90 -25.32 3.62 -3.13
C SER A 90 -24.06 2.83 -3.48
N THR A 91 -23.44 2.21 -2.48
CA THR A 91 -22.27 1.32 -2.67
C THR A 91 -22.60 0.12 -3.58
N VAL A 92 -23.85 -0.34 -3.59
CA VAL A 92 -24.31 -1.45 -4.44
C VAL A 92 -24.28 -1.04 -5.91
N GLU A 93 -24.77 0.15 -6.25
CA GLU A 93 -24.75 0.67 -7.62
C GLU A 93 -23.33 1.02 -8.08
N ILE A 94 -22.53 1.64 -7.20
CA ILE A 94 -21.10 1.88 -7.45
C ILE A 94 -20.41 0.56 -7.83
N LYS A 95 -20.58 -0.48 -7.00
CA LYS A 95 -19.99 -1.80 -7.23
C LYS A 95 -20.47 -2.41 -8.54
N ARG A 96 -21.76 -2.31 -8.86
CA ARG A 96 -22.33 -2.83 -10.11
C ARG A 96 -21.72 -2.13 -11.33
N CYS A 97 -21.62 -0.80 -11.28
CA CYS A 97 -21.01 -0.01 -12.36
C CYS A 97 -19.52 -0.33 -12.55
N LEU A 98 -18.75 -0.37 -11.46
CA LEU A 98 -17.31 -0.68 -11.55
C LEU A 98 -17.06 -2.06 -12.16
N LYS A 99 -17.91 -3.05 -11.87
CA LYS A 99 -17.85 -4.39 -12.48
C LYS A 99 -18.16 -4.43 -13.97
N SER A 100 -18.86 -3.43 -14.52
CA SER A 100 -19.13 -3.34 -15.95
C SER A 100 -18.06 -2.58 -16.72
N ILE A 101 -17.07 -1.99 -16.04
CA ILE A 101 -15.96 -1.30 -16.69
C ILE A 101 -14.97 -2.32 -17.27
N ASP A 102 -14.54 -2.08 -18.50
CA ASP A 102 -13.46 -2.81 -19.14
C ASP A 102 -12.18 -2.78 -18.27
N PRO A 103 -11.57 -3.94 -17.94
CA PRO A 103 -10.40 -4.00 -17.08
C PRO A 103 -9.20 -3.18 -17.58
N GLU A 104 -8.99 -3.12 -18.90
CA GLU A 104 -7.88 -2.34 -19.48
C GLU A 104 -8.13 -0.83 -19.34
N ARG A 105 -9.37 -0.37 -19.50
CA ARG A 105 -9.74 1.00 -19.20
C ARG A 105 -9.53 1.35 -17.72
N LEU A 106 -9.96 0.46 -16.82
CA LEU A 106 -9.77 0.64 -15.38
C LEU A 106 -8.28 0.74 -15.02
N LYS A 107 -7.48 -0.20 -15.55
CA LYS A 107 -6.02 -0.23 -15.37
C LYS A 107 -5.37 1.06 -15.87
N ARG A 108 -5.72 1.56 -17.06
CA ARG A 108 -5.17 2.82 -17.57
C ARG A 108 -5.44 3.99 -16.63
N ILE A 109 -6.65 4.10 -16.08
CA ILE A 109 -7.01 5.19 -15.17
C ILE A 109 -6.25 5.08 -13.85
N ILE A 110 -6.09 3.88 -13.30
CA ILE A 110 -5.34 3.65 -12.07
C ILE A 110 -3.84 3.93 -12.27
N LEU A 111 -3.27 3.55 -13.43
CA LEU A 111 -1.84 3.68 -13.70
C LEU A 111 -1.43 5.06 -14.22
N ALA A 112 -2.29 5.79 -14.92
CA ALA A 112 -2.00 7.15 -15.40
C ALA A 112 -1.68 8.11 -14.24
N ASP A 113 -2.27 7.85 -13.07
CA ASP A 113 -2.03 8.54 -11.81
C ASP A 113 -0.62 8.31 -11.22
N LEU A 114 0.06 7.24 -11.63
CA LEU A 114 1.44 6.97 -11.20
C LEU A 114 2.48 7.76 -12.00
N GLU A 115 2.10 8.29 -13.18
CA GLU A 115 2.97 9.05 -14.08
C GLU A 115 2.85 10.55 -13.84
N TRP A 116 1.64 11.04 -13.57
CA TRP A 116 1.37 12.43 -13.28
C TRP A 116 1.19 12.56 -11.78
N SER A 117 2.06 13.32 -11.12
CA SER A 117 2.06 13.58 -9.68
C SER A 117 0.84 14.40 -9.21
N SER A 118 -0.35 14.14 -9.73
CA SER A 118 -1.66 14.65 -9.35
C SER A 118 -2.53 13.45 -9.04
N GLU A 119 -2.71 13.14 -7.75
CA GLU A 119 -3.54 12.01 -7.31
C GLU A 119 -5.01 12.27 -7.72
N VAL A 120 -5.52 11.68 -8.79
CA VAL A 120 -6.96 11.69 -9.13
C VAL A 120 -7.60 10.35 -8.74
N SER A 121 -6.83 9.28 -8.75
CA SER A 121 -7.17 7.92 -8.31
C SER A 121 -6.84 7.72 -6.82
N PRO A 122 -7.71 7.06 -6.05
CA PRO A 122 -7.38 6.64 -4.70
C PRO A 122 -6.25 5.62 -4.71
N VAL A 123 -5.38 5.69 -3.70
CA VAL A 123 -4.39 4.64 -3.44
C VAL A 123 -5.10 3.41 -2.87
N PHE A 124 -5.07 2.31 -3.62
CA PHE A 124 -5.65 1.02 -3.21
C PHE A 124 -4.65 0.22 -2.37
N ILE A 125 -4.66 0.47 -1.07
CA ILE A 125 -3.83 -0.22 -0.06
C ILE A 125 -4.72 -0.90 1.00
N PRO A 126 -4.17 -1.83 1.80
CA PRO A 126 -4.89 -2.39 2.95
C PRO A 126 -5.53 -1.32 3.84
N ILE A 127 -6.70 -1.62 4.41
CA ILE A 127 -7.43 -0.73 5.31
C ILE A 127 -7.69 -1.43 6.65
N VAL A 128 -7.88 -0.66 7.71
CA VAL A 128 -8.45 -1.20 8.96
C VAL A 128 -9.94 -1.45 8.73
N ASP A 129 -10.30 -2.72 8.55
CA ASP A 129 -11.64 -3.16 8.15
C ASP A 129 -12.45 -3.80 9.30
N GLY A 130 -11.82 -4.04 10.45
CA GLY A 130 -12.45 -4.73 11.57
C GLY A 130 -12.52 -6.26 11.40
N TYR A 131 -12.03 -6.81 10.27
CA TYR A 131 -12.12 -8.24 9.94
C TYR A 131 -10.73 -8.85 9.70
N TYR A 132 -10.08 -8.51 8.59
CA TYR A 132 -8.70 -8.91 8.35
C TYR A 132 -7.76 -8.17 9.32
N LEU A 133 -8.00 -6.87 9.49
CA LEU A 133 -7.22 -6.01 10.36
C LEU A 133 -8.17 -5.33 11.38
N PRO A 134 -8.28 -5.88 12.61
CA PRO A 134 -9.24 -5.41 13.61
C PRO A 134 -8.99 -3.98 14.11
N ASP A 135 -7.74 -3.53 14.08
CA ASP A 135 -7.31 -2.22 14.58
C ASP A 135 -6.04 -1.77 13.84
N ILE A 136 -5.53 -0.57 14.13
CA ILE A 136 -4.29 -0.08 13.52
C ILE A 136 -3.09 -0.98 13.91
N PRO A 137 -2.13 -1.20 12.99
CA PRO A 137 -0.97 -2.05 13.23
C PRO A 137 -0.18 -1.69 14.50
N GLU A 138 -0.05 -0.40 14.84
CA GLU A 138 0.64 0.05 16.05
C GLU A 138 0.02 -0.51 17.34
N LYS A 139 -1.31 -0.59 17.39
CA LYS A 139 -2.04 -1.10 18.55
C LYS A 139 -2.00 -2.61 18.60
N LEU A 140 -2.15 -3.25 17.44
CA LEU A 140 -2.11 -4.71 17.35
C LEU A 140 -0.73 -5.26 17.76
N MET A 141 0.36 -4.62 17.32
CA MET A 141 1.72 -5.04 17.68
C MET A 141 2.07 -4.84 19.15
N ARG A 142 1.50 -3.83 19.83
CA ARG A 142 1.79 -3.59 21.25
C ARG A 142 1.06 -4.56 22.19
N ASN A 143 -0.15 -4.96 21.82
CA ASN A 143 -1.10 -5.56 22.77
C ASN A 143 -1.41 -7.04 22.52
N HIS A 144 -0.89 -7.64 21.44
CA HIS A 144 -1.29 -8.99 21.04
C HIS A 144 -0.10 -9.90 20.70
N PRO A 145 -0.23 -11.22 20.97
CA PRO A 145 0.71 -12.20 20.45
C PRO A 145 0.68 -12.18 18.92
N VAL A 146 1.85 -12.13 18.31
CA VAL A 146 2.03 -12.19 16.85
C VAL A 146 1.99 -13.64 16.36
N ASN A 147 1.64 -13.84 15.09
CA ASN A 147 1.46 -15.15 14.48
C ASN A 147 2.76 -15.90 14.11
N ALA A 148 3.94 -15.38 14.50
CA ALA A 148 5.23 -16.04 14.24
C ALA A 148 6.14 -15.95 15.46
N HIS A 149 7.00 -16.97 15.63
CA HIS A 149 7.91 -17.08 16.77
C HIS A 149 9.36 -16.70 16.41
N GLN A 150 9.68 -16.55 15.12
CA GLN A 150 10.98 -16.10 14.64
C GLN A 150 10.81 -15.06 13.53
N PHE A 151 11.66 -14.04 13.57
CA PHE A 151 11.54 -12.85 12.74
C PHE A 151 12.91 -12.40 12.26
N MET A 152 13.04 -12.19 10.95
CA MET A 152 14.20 -11.55 10.33
C MET A 152 13.74 -10.31 9.58
N THR A 153 14.48 -9.20 9.68
CA THR A 153 14.17 -7.97 8.94
C THR A 153 15.43 -7.26 8.47
N GLY A 154 15.30 -6.43 7.45
CA GLY A 154 16.39 -5.59 6.97
C GLY A 154 15.94 -4.51 6.00
N THR A 155 16.81 -3.54 5.77
CA THR A 155 16.66 -2.48 4.78
C THR A 155 17.95 -2.36 3.99
N THR A 156 17.87 -1.77 2.80
CA THR A 156 19.04 -1.36 2.02
C THR A 156 19.52 0.02 2.49
N ARG A 157 20.76 0.38 2.12
CA ARG A 157 21.35 1.69 2.45
C ARG A 157 20.58 2.85 1.82
N ASP A 158 20.04 2.64 0.62
CA ASP A 158 19.56 3.70 -0.29
C ASP A 158 18.07 3.51 -0.69
N GLU A 159 17.20 3.06 0.22
CA GLU A 159 15.75 2.78 -0.03
C GLU A 159 15.03 3.92 -0.78
N GLY A 160 15.33 5.16 -0.37
CA GLY A 160 14.71 6.37 -0.90
C GLY A 160 15.12 6.69 -2.33
N ALA A 161 16.18 6.10 -2.89
CA ALA A 161 16.66 6.41 -4.23
C ALA A 161 15.62 6.10 -5.31
N SER A 162 14.86 5.01 -5.14
CA SER A 162 13.79 4.61 -6.05
C SER A 162 12.62 5.62 -6.06
N ALA A 163 12.22 6.06 -4.86
CA ALA A 163 11.19 7.09 -4.68
C ALA A 163 11.67 8.44 -5.21
N ALA A 164 12.93 8.82 -4.91
CA ALA A 164 13.56 10.04 -5.38
C ALA A 164 13.58 10.12 -6.92
N GLY A 165 13.85 9.02 -7.62
CA GLY A 165 13.80 9.00 -9.08
C GLY A 165 12.43 9.41 -9.66
N ARG A 166 11.33 8.95 -9.04
CA ARG A 166 9.97 9.36 -9.43
C ARG A 166 9.63 10.79 -9.01
N LEU A 167 10.15 11.19 -7.84
CA LEU A 167 9.89 12.49 -7.23
C LEU A 167 10.59 13.64 -7.95
N PHE A 168 11.85 13.43 -8.34
CA PHE A 168 12.72 14.41 -8.97
C PHE A 168 12.86 14.20 -10.49
N GLY A 169 12.33 13.12 -11.04
CA GLY A 169 12.29 12.85 -12.49
C GLY A 169 11.61 13.99 -13.27
N PRO A 170 10.38 14.40 -12.90
CA PRO A 170 9.71 15.55 -13.49
C PRO A 170 10.49 16.86 -13.26
N LEU A 171 11.15 17.03 -12.11
CA LEU A 171 11.93 18.24 -11.81
C LEU A 171 13.17 18.41 -12.72
N LYS A 172 13.66 17.33 -13.35
CA LYS A 172 14.75 17.37 -14.33
C LYS A 172 14.34 17.85 -15.71
N HIS A 173 13.05 17.77 -16.05
CA HIS A 173 12.52 18.37 -17.26
C HIS A 173 12.13 19.82 -16.94
N ASN A 174 12.24 20.73 -17.92
CA ASN A 174 12.12 22.17 -17.71
C ASN A 174 10.64 22.60 -17.52
N HIS A 175 9.99 22.02 -16.52
CA HIS A 175 8.61 22.29 -16.12
C HIS A 175 8.49 23.66 -15.46
N GLY A 176 7.32 24.30 -15.62
CA GLY A 176 7.04 25.59 -15.02
C GLY A 176 7.13 25.56 -13.48
N SER A 177 7.42 26.70 -12.86
CA SER A 177 7.60 26.84 -11.40
C SER A 177 6.45 26.25 -10.57
N THR A 178 5.21 26.31 -11.07
CA THR A 178 4.02 25.71 -10.43
C THR A 178 4.07 24.18 -10.36
N GLU A 179 4.50 23.50 -11.42
CA GLU A 179 4.61 22.03 -11.43
C GLU A 179 5.69 21.56 -10.46
N LYS A 180 6.81 22.30 -10.39
CA LYS A 180 7.89 22.01 -9.44
C LYS A 180 7.43 22.17 -7.98
N ILE A 181 6.66 23.22 -7.68
CA ILE A 181 6.06 23.45 -6.36
C ILE A 181 5.04 22.37 -6.01
N LEU A 182 4.17 21.96 -6.94
CA LEU A 182 3.20 20.89 -6.71
C LEU A 182 3.87 19.53 -6.45
N SER A 183 4.92 19.19 -7.20
CA SER A 183 5.73 18.00 -6.93
C SER A 183 6.34 18.06 -5.52
N LEU A 184 6.91 19.19 -5.11
CA LEU A 184 7.46 19.40 -3.77
C LEU A 184 6.40 19.32 -2.66
N MET A 185 5.25 19.95 -2.83
CA MET A 185 4.15 19.89 -1.86
C MET A 185 3.62 18.46 -1.69
N ASN A 186 3.58 17.68 -2.78
CA ASN A 186 3.24 16.26 -2.74
C ASN A 186 4.33 15.41 -2.06
N CYS A 187 5.61 15.74 -2.19
CA CYS A 187 6.70 15.07 -1.46
C CYS A 187 6.46 15.07 0.05
N PHE A 188 5.99 16.22 0.56
CA PHE A 188 5.92 16.46 2.00
C PHE A 188 4.49 16.44 2.54
N ARG A 189 3.50 16.02 1.75
CA ARG A 189 2.08 16.08 2.14
C ARG A 189 1.68 17.44 2.72
N GLY A 190 2.19 18.53 2.13
CA GLY A 190 1.97 19.91 2.59
C GLY A 190 2.93 20.42 3.67
N PHE A 191 3.84 19.61 4.22
CA PHE A 191 4.85 20.02 5.21
C PHE A 191 6.22 20.30 4.57
N LEU A 192 6.35 21.36 3.79
CA LEU A 192 7.66 21.75 3.27
C LEU A 192 8.60 22.08 4.44
N PRO A 193 9.77 21.42 4.59
CA PRO A 193 10.80 21.89 5.50
C PRO A 193 11.20 23.32 5.13
N SER A 194 11.87 24.06 6.01
CA SER A 194 12.38 25.39 5.66
C SER A 194 13.50 25.26 4.62
N VAL A 195 13.15 25.10 3.35
CA VAL A 195 14.08 24.90 2.25
C VAL A 195 14.39 26.23 1.58
N GLY A 196 15.07 27.11 2.32
CA GLY A 196 15.53 28.41 1.80
C GLY A 196 16.42 28.30 0.55
N GLY A 197 17.01 27.13 0.28
CA GLY A 197 17.83 26.89 -0.90
C GLY A 197 17.10 26.37 -2.14
N ILE A 198 15.91 25.77 -2.02
CA ILE A 198 15.20 25.18 -3.19
C ILE A 198 14.37 26.24 -3.93
N VAL A 199 13.82 27.22 -3.21
CA VAL A 199 12.97 28.26 -3.82
C VAL A 199 13.80 29.28 -4.61
N GLY A 200 15.05 29.53 -4.23
CA GLY A 200 15.93 30.49 -4.89
C GLY A 200 16.31 30.15 -6.33
N GLU A 201 16.14 28.89 -6.76
CA GLU A 201 16.37 28.44 -8.13
C GLU A 201 15.07 28.27 -8.94
N LEU A 202 13.90 28.54 -8.35
CA LEU A 202 12.58 28.36 -8.96
C LEU A 202 11.93 29.66 -9.45
N ILE A 203 12.53 30.82 -9.15
CA ILE A 203 12.15 32.17 -9.61
C ILE A 203 13.25 32.66 -10.55
#